data_AF-A0A4V2NH47-F1
#
_entry.id   AF-A0A4V2NH47-F1
#
_cell.length_a   1.000
_cell.length_b   1.000
_cell.length_c   1.000
_cell.angle_alpha   90.00
_cell.angle_beta   90.00
_cell.angle_gamma   90.00
#
_symmetry.space_group_name_H-M   'P 1'
#
loop_
_entity.id
_entity.type
_entity.pdbx_description
1 polymer ?
#
loop_
_entity_poly.entity_id
_entity_poly.type
_entity_poly.pdbx_seq_one_letter_code
_entity_poly.pdbx_strand_id
1 'polypeptide(L)'
;MDAKTGLVCAALMTHQDVDDASVLPDLLAQITADVPVDTVGGDGAYDTKQCHATIAARGAQPSIPPHEGATRWAQTTPGAGWRNDAIETIGLAPA
;
A
#
# COMPACT_ATOMS: atom_id res chain seq x y z
N MET A 1 0.60 -1.00 13.14
CA MET A 1 1.21 -0.88 14.48
C MET A 1 0.87 0.51 14.98
N ASP A 2 0.52 0.63 16.25
CA ASP A 2 0.28 1.94 16.86
C ASP A 2 1.63 2.62 17.12
N ALA A 3 1.83 3.81 16.53
CA ALA A 3 3.12 4.49 16.57
C ALA A 3 3.51 4.98 17.98
N LYS A 4 2.54 5.14 18.88
CA LYS A 4 2.77 5.64 20.25
C LYS A 4 3.16 4.54 21.22
N THR A 5 2.54 3.37 21.09
CA THR A 5 2.64 2.25 22.03
C THR A 5 3.47 1.08 21.48
N GLY A 6 3.68 1.03 20.16
CA GLY A 6 4.35 -0.08 19.49
C GLY A 6 3.52 -1.35 19.39
N LEU A 7 2.23 -1.31 19.76
CA LEU A 7 1.36 -2.49 19.77
C LEU A 7 0.85 -2.83 18.36
N VAL A 8 0.63 -4.12 18.13
CA VAL A 8 -0.05 -4.62 16.92
C VAL A 8 -1.54 -4.33 17.02
N CYS A 9 -2.09 -3.61 16.03
CA CYS A 9 -3.50 -3.21 16.01
C CYS A 9 -4.40 -4.20 15.25
N ALA A 10 -3.83 -4.90 14.29
CA ALA A 10 -4.51 -5.85 13.41
C ALA A 10 -3.48 -6.86 12.90
N ALA A 11 -3.93 -8.08 12.66
CA ALA A 11 -3.12 -9.14 12.08
C ALA A 11 -4.02 -10.02 11.23
N LEU A 12 -3.49 -10.46 10.09
CA LEU A 12 -4.17 -11.38 9.18
C LEU A 12 -3.13 -12.37 8.70
N MET A 13 -3.46 -13.66 8.76
CA MET A 13 -2.62 -14.73 8.26
C MET A 13 -3.27 -15.34 7.03
N THR A 14 -2.54 -15.36 5.92
CA THR A 14 -2.95 -15.95 4.65
C THR A 14 -2.60 -17.43 4.62
N HIS A 15 -3.40 -18.21 3.90
CA HIS A 15 -2.97 -19.55 3.50
C HIS A 15 -2.05 -19.42 2.28
N GLN A 16 -1.19 -20.42 2.05
CA GLN A 16 -0.14 -20.38 1.03
C GLN A 16 -0.61 -20.18 -0.42
N ASP A 17 -1.90 -20.37 -0.69
CA ASP A 17 -2.56 -20.23 -2.00
C ASP A 17 -3.34 -18.91 -2.14
N VAL A 18 -3.27 -18.02 -1.14
CA VAL A 18 -3.90 -16.71 -1.15
C VAL A 18 -2.83 -15.64 -1.35
N ASP A 19 -3.03 -14.74 -2.31
CA ASP A 19 -2.12 -13.62 -2.52
C ASP A 19 -2.30 -12.55 -1.44
N ASP A 20 -1.20 -12.03 -0.92
CA ASP A 20 -1.22 -11.09 0.21
C ASP A 20 -1.86 -9.73 -0.15
N ALA A 21 -1.83 -9.36 -1.43
CA ALA A 21 -2.43 -8.12 -1.93
C ALA A 21 -3.97 -8.14 -1.83
N SER A 22 -4.59 -9.28 -2.10
CA SER A 22 -6.05 -9.47 -2.09
C SER A 22 -6.67 -9.28 -0.71
N VAL A 23 -5.93 -9.60 0.36
CA VAL A 23 -6.40 -9.56 1.75
C VAL A 23 -6.11 -8.25 2.46
N LEU A 24 -5.39 -7.32 1.82
CA LEU A 24 -5.12 -5.99 2.39
C LEU A 24 -6.40 -5.25 2.85
N PRO A 25 -7.52 -5.26 2.09
CA PRO A 25 -8.76 -4.64 2.55
C PRO A 25 -9.27 -5.24 3.87
N ASP A 26 -9.23 -6.56 4.00
CA ASP A 26 -9.70 -7.26 5.20
C ASP A 26 -8.79 -6.99 6.40
N LEU A 27 -7.48 -6.92 6.19
CA LEU A 27 -6.53 -6.50 7.22
C LEU A 27 -6.82 -5.08 7.72
N LEU A 28 -7.03 -4.12 6.80
CA LEU A 28 -7.30 -2.74 7.18
C LEU A 28 -8.69 -2.55 7.79
N ALA A 29 -9.66 -3.42 7.48
CA ALA A 29 -11.00 -3.39 8.05
C ALA A 29 -11.04 -3.77 9.54
N GLN A 30 -10.01 -4.45 10.06
CA GLN A 30 -9.88 -4.77 11.49
C GLN A 30 -9.58 -3.52 12.34
N ILE A 31 -8.96 -2.50 11.75
CA ILE A 31 -8.74 -1.20 12.38
C ILE A 31 -10.03 -0.39 12.18
N THR A 32 -10.59 0.20 13.23
CA THR A 32 -11.81 0.98 13.08
C THR A 32 -11.60 2.20 12.16
N ALA A 33 -12.68 2.66 11.52
CA ALA A 33 -12.58 3.73 10.52
C ALA A 33 -12.15 5.08 11.10
N ASP A 34 -12.41 5.31 12.39
CA ASP A 34 -12.05 6.51 13.15
C ASP A 34 -10.58 6.53 13.60
N VAL A 35 -9.89 5.39 13.58
CA VAL A 35 -8.47 5.31 13.87
C VAL A 35 -7.69 5.64 12.59
N PRO A 36 -6.90 6.74 12.57
CA PRO A 36 -6.14 7.12 11.40
C PRO A 36 -5.01 6.12 11.12
N VAL A 37 -4.75 5.90 9.83
CA VAL A 37 -3.60 5.12 9.34
C VAL A 37 -2.74 6.06 8.52
N ASP A 38 -1.55 6.39 9.02
CA ASP A 38 -0.68 7.37 8.35
C ASP A 38 0.00 6.77 7.12
N THR A 39 0.53 5.55 7.24
CA THR A 39 1.31 4.91 6.19
C THR A 39 1.00 3.42 6.12
N VAL A 40 0.88 2.90 4.89
CA VAL A 40 0.78 1.47 4.60
C VAL A 40 2.00 1.06 3.79
N GLY A 41 2.90 0.31 4.43
CA GLY A 41 4.06 -0.28 3.78
C GLY A 41 3.80 -1.70 3.32
N GLY A 42 4.48 -2.11 2.25
CA GLY A 42 4.43 -3.45 1.70
C GLY A 42 5.58 -3.64 0.71
N ASP A 43 5.87 -4.87 0.32
CA ASP A 43 6.78 -5.13 -0.79
C ASP A 43 6.09 -4.85 -2.14
N GLY A 44 6.82 -5.09 -3.24
CA GLY A 44 6.31 -4.86 -4.59
C GLY A 44 5.04 -5.66 -4.91
N ALA A 45 4.75 -6.79 -4.25
CA ALA A 45 3.53 -7.56 -4.53
C ALA A 45 2.25 -6.74 -4.28
N TYR A 46 2.32 -5.74 -3.40
CA TYR A 46 1.23 -4.82 -3.12
C TYR A 46 1.10 -3.67 -4.12
N ASP A 47 1.96 -3.57 -5.14
CA ASP A 47 1.90 -2.52 -6.16
C ASP A 47 0.79 -2.79 -7.20
N THR A 48 -0.43 -2.94 -6.73
CA THR A 48 -1.64 -3.18 -7.53
C THR A 48 -2.61 -2.02 -7.38
N LYS A 49 -3.43 -1.76 -8.41
CA LYS A 49 -4.44 -0.70 -8.36
C LYS A 49 -5.43 -0.90 -7.20
N GLN A 50 -5.76 -2.15 -6.87
CA GLN A 50 -6.65 -2.47 -5.76
C GLN A 50 -6.02 -2.06 -4.42
N CYS A 51 -4.77 -2.43 -4.16
CA CYS A 51 -4.10 -2.06 -2.91
C CYS A 51 -3.98 -0.54 -2.79
N HIS A 52 -3.54 0.16 -3.85
CA HIS A 52 -3.46 1.61 -3.86
C HIS A 52 -4.81 2.29 -3.65
N ALA A 53 -5.91 1.74 -4.19
CA ALA A 53 -7.25 2.23 -3.94
C ALA A 53 -7.71 2.00 -2.48
N THR A 54 -7.42 0.83 -1.91
CA THR A 54 -7.71 0.51 -0.51
C THR A 54 -6.96 1.42 0.45
N ILE A 55 -5.68 1.70 0.17
CA ILE A 55 -4.85 2.63 0.95
C ILE A 55 -5.39 4.06 0.84
N ALA A 56 -5.71 4.51 -0.38
CA ALA A 56 -6.28 5.83 -0.62
C ALA A 56 -7.66 6.00 0.08
N ALA A 57 -8.49 4.96 0.13
CA ALA A 57 -9.77 4.98 0.84
C ALA A 57 -9.61 5.15 2.37
N ARG A 58 -8.47 4.75 2.93
CA ARG A 58 -8.11 5.02 4.34
C ARG A 58 -7.45 6.38 4.54
N GLY A 59 -7.19 7.14 3.47
CA GLY A 59 -6.44 8.40 3.53
C GLY A 59 -4.96 8.20 3.87
N ALA A 60 -4.45 6.97 3.78
CA ALA A 60 -3.09 6.62 4.13
C ALA A 60 -2.12 6.87 2.97
N GLN A 61 -0.85 7.12 3.28
CA GLN A 61 0.20 7.18 2.27
C GLN A 61 0.75 5.76 1.99
N PRO A 62 0.82 5.32 0.72
CA PRO A 62 1.51 4.08 0.39
C PRO A 62 3.03 4.25 0.56
N SER A 63 3.69 3.19 1.02
CA SER A 63 5.16 3.05 1.02
C SER A 63 5.50 1.69 0.41
N ILE A 64 5.13 1.53 -0.86
CA ILE A 64 5.18 0.27 -1.62
C ILE A 64 6.06 0.49 -2.86
N PRO A 65 7.19 -0.22 -3.02
CA PRO A 65 8.04 -0.02 -4.18
C PRO A 65 7.29 -0.42 -5.46
N PRO A 66 7.31 0.40 -6.52
CA PRO A 66 6.80 -0.01 -7.82
C PRO A 66 7.51 -1.25 -8.37
N HIS A 67 6.78 -2.08 -9.12
CA HIS A 67 7.39 -3.21 -9.83
C HIS A 67 8.46 -2.77 -10.83
N GLU A 68 9.44 -3.63 -11.09
CA GLU A 68 10.39 -3.40 -12.19
C GLU A 68 9.65 -3.25 -13.53
N GLY A 69 10.03 -2.24 -14.32
CA GLY A 69 9.35 -1.93 -15.59
C GLY A 69 7.96 -1.29 -15.42
N ALA A 70 7.58 -0.89 -14.21
CA ALA A 70 6.35 -0.16 -13.97
C ALA A 70 6.24 1.10 -14.83
N THR A 71 5.12 1.22 -15.53
CA THR A 71 4.75 2.45 -16.26
C THR A 71 3.77 3.27 -15.45
N ARG A 72 3.68 4.57 -15.77
CA ARG A 72 2.75 5.49 -15.12
C ARG A 72 1.31 5.03 -15.28
N TRP A 73 0.54 5.10 -14.20
CA TRP A 73 -0.92 4.97 -14.27
C TRP A 73 -1.57 6.31 -14.62
N ALA A 74 -2.81 6.25 -15.13
CA ALA A 74 -3.62 7.44 -15.33
C ALA A 74 -3.82 8.17 -13.98
N GLN A 75 -3.69 9.49 -13.98
CA GLN A 75 -3.78 10.32 -12.76
C GLN A 75 -5.14 10.22 -12.06
N THR A 76 -6.19 9.78 -12.76
CA THR A 76 -7.51 9.49 -12.19
C THR A 76 -7.56 8.19 -11.37
N THR A 77 -6.52 7.36 -11.43
CA THR A 77 -6.44 6.12 -10.66
C THR A 77 -6.05 6.44 -9.21
N PRO A 78 -6.81 5.96 -8.20
CA PRO A 78 -6.42 6.11 -6.80
C PRO A 78 -4.99 5.65 -6.53
N GLY A 79 -4.21 6.46 -5.80
CA GLY A 79 -2.79 6.21 -5.50
C GLY A 79 -1.80 6.46 -6.65
N ALA A 80 -2.26 6.81 -7.86
CA ALA A 80 -1.38 7.03 -9.00
C ALA A 80 -0.39 8.18 -8.80
N GLY A 81 -0.76 9.25 -8.09
CA GLY A 81 0.15 10.37 -7.82
C GLY A 81 1.43 9.89 -7.14
N TRP A 82 1.29 9.30 -5.94
CA TRP A 82 2.42 8.76 -5.20
C TRP A 82 3.20 7.71 -5.99
N ARG A 83 2.51 6.75 -6.61
CA ARG A 83 3.17 5.65 -7.34
C ARG A 83 3.96 6.16 -8.55
N ASN A 84 3.37 7.08 -9.33
CA ASN A 84 4.05 7.65 -10.48
C ASN A 84 5.29 8.44 -10.04
N ASP A 85 5.21 9.20 -8.95
CA ASP A 85 6.36 9.91 -8.39
C ASP A 85 7.45 8.94 -7.89
N ALA A 86 7.05 7.81 -7.31
CA ALA A 86 7.98 6.75 -6.90
C ALA A 86 8.70 6.11 -8.10
N ILE A 87 7.99 5.88 -9.22
CA ILE A 87 8.60 5.37 -10.48
C ILE A 87 9.68 6.34 -10.97
N GLU A 88 9.40 7.64 -11.01
CA GLU A 88 10.36 8.65 -11.44
C GLU A 88 11.58 8.71 -10.52
N THR A 89 11.35 8.64 -9.20
CA THR A 89 12.43 8.69 -8.21
C THR A 89 13.38 7.50 -8.35
N ILE A 90 12.85 6.30 -8.58
CA ILE A 90 13.66 5.08 -8.77
C ILE A 90 14.36 5.09 -10.12
N GLY A 91 13.70 5.54 -11.19
CA GLY A 91 14.30 5.66 -12.52
C GLY A 91 15.45 6.66 -12.60
N LEU A 92 15.58 7.56 -11.61
CA LEU A 92 16.69 8.50 -11.47
C LEU A 92 17.86 7.96 -10.62
N ALA A 93 17.72 6.80 -9.97
CA ALA A 93 18.80 6.20 -9.21
C ALA A 93 19.90 5.66 -10.17
N PRO A 94 21.20 5.97 -9.95
CA PRO A 94 22.26 5.41 -10.77
C PRO A 94 22.29 3.89 -10.66
N ALA A 95 22.42 3.22 -11.81
CA ALA A 95 22.53 1.76 -11.93
C ALA A 95 23.79 1.20 -11.26
#